data_AF-A0A0Q4FG98-F1
#
_entry.id   AF-A0A0Q4FG98-F1
#
_cell.length_a   1.000
_cell.length_b   1.000
_cell.length_c   1.000
_cell.angle_alpha   90.00
_cell.angle_beta   90.00
_cell.angle_gamma   90.00
#
_symmetry.space_group_name_H-M   'P 1'
#
loop_
_entity.id
_entity.type
_entity.pdbx_description
1 polymer ?
#
loop_
_entity_poly.entity_id
_entity_poly.type
_entity_poly.pdbx_seq_one_letter_code
_entity_poly.pdbx_strand_id
1 'polypeptide(L)'
;MSTSTAVDRVTAAYARIRTVDRPEIWISLRDEQDALDEAASIDARVAAGEILPLAGTVAAVKDNIDAAGFDTTAAAPSYRYRPDADSTAVSRLREAGSVVIGKTNLDQFATGLAGTRSPFGAVRNAWRPDRISGGSSSGSSVAVALGIVDVALGTDTAGSGRVPAALNGIVGVKLTRGRIPTTGVVPACRTLDCVTVFAREAGLAYNTAELLAGPDGIDPLERTLDEAARATATALPARPRVGVPTAEHLDGLAPGWADAFHAAAGRLAATGVEIVEVDIAPLLQAARMLYESSFVAERYAAVGEHIDAHRGLIGTDLDPSVSAIVLGGADRTAVELYRDREQLDRLGADARAALSGCDALLTPTTTWHPTLAEIAADPIGGNSRMGRYTNFANLLDMASTAVPAGVVDGLPFGVMITAPAFHDLAVHQLAERMLSPSIEILVIGAHLSDQPLNHQLVSAGGSFVRSVTTSADYALFALDTTPPKPGLLRVAGGGASVAGEIWSLPASGFGTFVAALPAPMTIGRVTLADGSSVSGFLCEPIATEGAENISAHGGWLAWQRSRAGA
;
A
#
# COMPACT_ATOMS: atom_id res chain seq x y z
N MET A 1 8.47 21.96 13.34
CA MET A 1 7.60 22.37 12.22
C MET A 1 6.20 22.53 12.80
N SER A 2 5.53 23.66 12.57
CA SER A 2 4.14 23.82 13.01
C SER A 2 3.30 22.75 12.29
N THR A 3 2.74 21.80 13.03
CA THR A 3 1.74 20.86 12.48
C THR A 3 0.55 21.70 12.00
N SER A 4 0.14 21.55 10.74
CA SER A 4 -1.04 22.27 10.24
C SER A 4 -2.27 21.86 11.04
N THR A 5 -3.09 22.83 11.41
CA THR A 5 -4.34 22.58 12.15
C THR A 5 -5.36 21.85 11.27
N ALA A 6 -6.37 21.22 11.86
CA ALA A 6 -7.47 20.63 11.11
C ALA A 6 -8.20 21.70 10.28
N VAL A 7 -8.39 22.91 10.83
CA VAL A 7 -9.00 24.04 10.10
C VAL A 7 -8.18 24.42 8.86
N ASP A 8 -6.85 24.50 8.96
CA ASP A 8 -5.99 24.80 7.81
C ASP A 8 -6.15 23.75 6.70
N ARG A 9 -6.26 22.47 7.09
CA ARG A 9 -6.36 21.34 6.16
C ARG A 9 -7.72 21.29 5.47
N VAL A 10 -8.82 21.52 6.19
CA VAL A 10 -10.17 21.62 5.59
C VAL A 10 -10.23 22.82 4.64
N THR A 11 -9.72 23.98 5.04
CA THR A 11 -9.67 25.18 4.19
C THR A 11 -8.91 24.89 2.89
N ALA A 12 -7.74 24.24 2.99
CA ALA A 12 -6.95 23.85 1.83
C ALA A 12 -7.68 22.84 0.94
N ALA A 13 -8.40 21.88 1.51
CA ALA A 13 -9.16 20.87 0.77
C ALA A 13 -10.28 21.51 -0.07
N TYR A 14 -11.11 22.37 0.52
CA TYR A 14 -12.19 23.05 -0.23
C TYR A 14 -11.66 24.04 -1.26
N ALA A 15 -10.55 24.75 -0.98
CA ALA A 15 -9.86 25.56 -1.98
C ALA A 15 -9.34 24.69 -3.15
N ARG A 16 -8.83 23.50 -2.85
CA ARG A 16 -8.37 22.54 -3.87
C ARG A 16 -9.53 21.99 -4.69
N ILE A 17 -10.68 21.68 -4.09
CA ILE A 17 -11.91 21.27 -4.82
C ILE A 17 -12.26 22.32 -5.87
N ARG A 18 -12.32 23.60 -5.47
CA ARG A 18 -12.63 24.73 -6.39
C ARG A 18 -11.59 24.88 -7.50
N THR A 19 -10.31 24.70 -7.18
CA THR A 19 -9.22 24.85 -8.16
C THR A 19 -9.16 23.71 -9.17
N VAL A 20 -9.43 22.49 -8.70
CA VAL A 20 -9.37 21.27 -9.51
C VAL A 20 -10.60 21.17 -10.43
N ASP A 21 -11.78 21.59 -9.95
CA ASP A 21 -13.04 21.63 -10.70
C ASP A 21 -13.36 20.29 -11.39
N ARG A 22 -13.44 19.24 -10.57
CA ARG A 22 -13.75 17.87 -10.99
C ARG A 22 -14.99 17.38 -10.24
N PRO A 23 -16.19 17.93 -10.52
CA PRO A 23 -17.40 17.62 -9.76
C PRO A 23 -17.75 16.14 -9.80
N GLU A 24 -17.35 15.40 -10.86
CA GLU A 24 -17.64 13.97 -10.99
C GLU A 24 -16.95 13.08 -9.93
N ILE A 25 -15.99 13.62 -9.17
CA ILE A 25 -15.37 12.92 -8.03
C ILE A 25 -16.37 12.69 -6.90
N TRP A 26 -17.37 13.57 -6.76
CA TRP A 26 -18.24 13.66 -5.59
C TRP A 26 -19.69 13.36 -5.96
N ILE A 27 -20.35 12.52 -5.17
CA ILE A 27 -21.82 12.39 -5.19
C ILE A 27 -22.43 13.43 -4.27
N SER A 28 -21.81 13.66 -3.11
CA SER A 28 -22.17 14.75 -2.22
C SER A 28 -20.94 15.32 -1.50
N LEU A 29 -20.99 16.62 -1.23
CA LEU A 29 -20.03 17.34 -0.40
C LEU A 29 -20.75 17.85 0.82
N ARG A 30 -20.04 17.89 1.95
CA ARG A 30 -20.50 18.56 3.15
C ARG A 30 -20.46 20.07 2.94
N ASP A 31 -21.31 20.80 3.63
CA ASP A 31 -21.16 22.24 3.73
C ASP A 31 -19.77 22.61 4.30
N GLU A 32 -19.12 23.62 3.70
CA GLU A 32 -17.76 24.01 4.06
C GLU A 32 -17.70 24.56 5.50
N GLN A 33 -18.72 25.30 5.94
CA GLN A 33 -18.76 25.83 7.30
C GLN A 33 -18.94 24.69 8.32
N ASP A 34 -19.82 23.73 8.04
CA ASP A 34 -20.00 22.56 8.91
C ASP A 34 -18.71 21.73 9.05
N ALA A 35 -17.92 21.63 7.98
CA ALA A 35 -16.63 20.95 8.01
C ALA A 35 -15.57 21.73 8.81
N LEU A 36 -15.56 23.06 8.68
CA LEU A 36 -14.67 23.95 9.44
C LEU A 36 -15.01 23.96 10.93
N ASP A 37 -16.29 23.90 11.29
CA ASP A 37 -16.74 23.85 12.69
C ASP A 37 -16.31 22.53 13.37
N GLU A 38 -16.41 21.40 12.65
CA GLU A 38 -15.88 20.12 13.15
C GLU A 38 -14.36 20.14 13.29
N ALA A 39 -13.66 20.74 12.32
CA ALA A 39 -12.21 20.90 12.37
C ALA A 39 -11.76 21.74 13.56
N ALA A 40 -12.44 22.85 13.84
CA ALA A 40 -12.15 23.71 14.99
C ALA A 40 -12.37 22.98 16.33
N SER A 41 -13.39 22.11 16.40
CA SER A 41 -13.63 21.25 17.57
C SER A 41 -12.49 20.24 17.78
N ILE A 42 -11.98 19.63 16.71
CA ILE A 42 -10.82 18.73 16.75
C ILE A 42 -9.57 19.48 17.22
N ASP A 43 -9.31 20.67 16.67
CA ASP A 43 -8.17 21.49 17.07
C ASP A 43 -8.23 21.89 18.55
N ALA A 44 -9.43 22.21 19.07
CA ALA A 44 -9.63 22.50 20.49
C ALA A 44 -9.36 21.27 21.38
N ARG A 45 -9.77 20.07 20.96
CA ARG A 45 -9.49 18.81 21.67
C ARG A 45 -7.99 18.51 21.73
N VAL A 46 -7.30 18.65 20.60
CA VAL A 46 -5.83 18.49 20.55
C VAL A 46 -5.12 19.53 21.42
N ALA A 47 -5.56 20.79 21.39
CA ALA A 47 -5.02 21.84 22.24
C ALA A 47 -5.25 21.59 23.74
N ALA A 48 -6.34 20.88 24.09
CA ALA A 48 -6.62 20.42 25.45
C ALA A 48 -5.80 19.18 25.87
N GLY A 49 -4.96 18.63 24.99
CA GLY A 49 -4.07 17.51 25.25
C GLY A 49 -4.61 16.14 24.86
N GLU A 50 -5.73 16.06 24.15
CA GLU A 50 -6.24 14.80 23.61
C GLU A 50 -5.36 14.30 22.45
N ILE A 51 -5.05 12.99 22.45
CA ILE A 51 -4.23 12.36 21.40
C ILE A 51 -5.15 11.79 20.33
N LEU A 52 -5.22 12.49 19.20
CA LEU A 52 -6.01 12.11 18.03
C LEU A 52 -5.05 11.75 16.87
N PRO A 53 -4.85 10.45 16.55
CA PRO A 53 -3.81 10.00 15.63
C PRO A 53 -3.91 10.57 14.20
N LEU A 54 -5.09 10.98 13.78
CA LEU A 54 -5.40 11.52 12.46
C LEU A 54 -5.86 12.99 12.52
N ALA A 55 -5.70 13.68 13.66
CA ALA A 55 -5.95 15.12 13.71
C ALA A 55 -5.06 15.86 12.70
N GLY A 56 -5.65 16.85 12.01
CA GLY A 56 -4.98 17.52 10.90
C GLY A 56 -4.99 16.70 9.60
N THR A 57 -5.89 15.74 9.43
CA THR A 57 -6.15 15.05 8.15
C THR A 57 -7.57 15.31 7.66
N VAL A 58 -7.74 15.33 6.34
CA VAL A 58 -9.04 15.39 5.68
C VAL A 58 -9.31 14.08 4.96
N ALA A 59 -10.55 13.60 5.07
CA ALA A 59 -10.99 12.33 4.52
C ALA A 59 -12.17 12.44 3.55
N ALA A 60 -12.24 11.49 2.63
CA ALA A 60 -13.39 11.22 1.79
C ALA A 60 -13.86 9.77 1.93
N VAL A 61 -15.14 9.51 1.74
CA VAL A 61 -15.72 8.18 1.95
C VAL A 61 -16.49 7.75 0.70
N LYS A 62 -16.21 6.56 0.17
CA LYS A 62 -16.96 6.01 -0.96
C LYS A 62 -18.45 5.92 -0.65
N ASP A 63 -19.30 6.31 -1.60
CA ASP A 63 -20.74 6.45 -1.36
C ASP A 63 -21.54 5.12 -1.22
N ASN A 64 -20.85 4.00 -1.05
CA ASN A 64 -21.45 2.75 -0.58
C ASN A 64 -21.11 2.45 0.89
N ILE A 65 -20.48 3.39 1.60
CA ILE A 65 -20.14 3.31 3.02
C ILE A 65 -20.94 4.40 3.74
N ASP A 66 -21.63 4.02 4.80
CA ASP A 66 -22.46 4.92 5.59
C ASP A 66 -21.61 5.91 6.37
N ALA A 67 -22.04 7.17 6.29
CA ALA A 67 -21.51 8.28 7.05
C ALA A 67 -22.70 9.16 7.46
N ALA A 68 -22.95 9.27 8.75
CA ALA A 68 -24.02 10.10 9.30
C ALA A 68 -23.82 11.55 8.84
N GLY A 69 -24.94 12.20 8.49
CA GLY A 69 -24.95 13.53 7.89
C GLY A 69 -25.04 13.54 6.37
N PHE A 70 -24.70 12.45 5.70
CA PHE A 70 -24.80 12.29 4.25
C PHE A 70 -25.89 11.29 3.86
N ASP A 71 -26.27 11.29 2.59
CA ASP A 71 -27.01 10.16 2.03
C ASP A 71 -26.01 9.09 1.55
N THR A 72 -26.45 7.85 1.45
CA THR A 72 -25.75 6.73 0.81
C THR A 72 -26.55 6.31 -0.41
N THR A 73 -25.93 6.30 -1.59
CA THR A 73 -26.61 5.95 -2.85
C THR A 73 -26.02 4.73 -3.55
N ALA A 74 -24.80 4.32 -3.21
CA ALA A 74 -24.04 3.33 -3.97
C ALA A 74 -23.97 3.63 -5.49
N ALA A 75 -23.95 4.93 -5.84
CA ALA A 75 -24.06 5.47 -7.20
C ALA A 75 -25.36 5.08 -7.95
N ALA A 76 -26.46 4.86 -7.22
CA ALA A 76 -27.80 4.69 -7.78
C ALA A 76 -28.76 5.68 -7.10
N PRO A 77 -29.18 6.78 -7.77
CA PRO A 77 -30.16 7.71 -7.21
C PRO A 77 -31.41 7.03 -6.59
N SER A 78 -31.90 5.95 -7.20
CA SER A 78 -33.05 5.14 -6.75
C SER A 78 -32.79 4.36 -5.46
N TYR A 79 -31.54 4.08 -5.12
CA TYR A 79 -31.14 3.34 -3.92
C TYR A 79 -30.83 4.26 -2.72
N ARG A 80 -31.01 5.58 -2.88
CA ARG A 80 -30.68 6.58 -1.87
C ARG A 80 -31.40 6.31 -0.54
N TYR A 81 -30.63 6.29 0.54
CA TYR A 81 -31.13 6.39 1.91
C TYR A 81 -30.21 7.28 2.76
N ARG A 82 -30.70 7.72 3.92
CA ARG A 82 -29.91 8.48 4.89
C ARG A 82 -29.64 7.58 6.10
N PRO A 83 -28.38 7.18 6.36
CA PRO A 83 -28.05 6.37 7.53
C PRO A 83 -28.20 7.18 8.83
N ASP A 84 -28.70 6.51 9.88
CA ASP A 84 -28.85 7.08 11.22
C ASP A 84 -27.51 7.20 11.97
N ALA A 85 -26.52 6.40 11.57
CA ALA A 85 -25.19 6.33 12.20
C ALA A 85 -24.08 6.18 11.16
N ASP A 86 -22.86 6.51 11.55
CA ASP A 86 -21.67 6.17 10.77
C ASP A 86 -21.52 4.64 10.67
N SER A 87 -20.95 4.18 9.57
CA SER A 87 -20.33 2.84 9.54
C SER A 87 -19.22 2.73 10.58
N THR A 88 -18.89 1.52 11.02
CA THR A 88 -17.80 1.29 11.99
C THR A 88 -16.49 1.93 11.53
N ALA A 89 -16.17 1.79 10.24
CA ALA A 89 -14.98 2.37 9.64
C ALA A 89 -15.01 3.92 9.67
N VAL A 90 -16.14 4.55 9.40
CA VAL A 90 -16.25 6.01 9.44
C VAL A 90 -16.22 6.54 10.89
N SER A 91 -16.87 5.85 11.84
CA SER A 91 -16.83 6.22 13.26
C SER A 91 -15.40 6.23 13.78
N ARG A 92 -14.64 5.15 13.55
CA ARG A 92 -13.22 5.05 13.95
C ARG A 92 -12.34 6.11 13.29
N LEU A 93 -12.61 6.43 12.02
CA LEU A 93 -11.89 7.47 11.28
C LEU A 93 -12.11 8.87 11.88
N ARG A 94 -13.35 9.21 12.22
CA ARG A 94 -13.73 10.49 12.85
C ARG A 94 -13.24 10.57 14.30
N GLU A 95 -13.37 9.49 15.06
CA GLU A 95 -12.87 9.38 16.44
C GLU A 95 -11.36 9.60 16.51
N ALA A 96 -10.61 9.14 15.50
CA ALA A 96 -9.17 9.39 15.37
C ALA A 96 -8.83 10.86 14.98
N GLY A 97 -9.82 11.71 14.70
CA GLY A 97 -9.65 13.14 14.44
C GLY A 97 -9.61 13.55 12.98
N SER A 98 -9.98 12.68 12.03
CA SER A 98 -10.07 13.05 10.61
C SER A 98 -11.43 13.68 10.27
N VAL A 99 -11.42 14.74 9.45
CA VAL A 99 -12.67 15.40 9.01
C VAL A 99 -13.15 14.81 7.69
N VAL A 100 -14.34 14.22 7.69
CA VAL A 100 -14.98 13.70 6.46
C VAL A 100 -15.74 14.81 5.73
N ILE A 101 -15.33 15.10 4.49
CA ILE A 101 -15.85 16.23 3.71
C ILE A 101 -16.82 15.85 2.58
N GLY A 102 -16.98 14.57 2.27
CA GLY A 102 -17.88 14.16 1.19
C GLY A 102 -17.96 12.68 0.91
N LYS A 103 -19.00 12.33 0.17
CA LYS A 103 -19.22 10.99 -0.39
C LYS A 103 -18.73 10.94 -1.84
N THR A 104 -17.78 10.05 -2.12
CA THR A 104 -17.14 9.96 -3.43
C THR A 104 -17.89 9.02 -4.37
N ASN A 105 -17.81 9.36 -5.66
CA ASN A 105 -18.41 8.59 -6.75
C ASN A 105 -17.72 7.21 -6.90
N LEU A 106 -18.46 6.27 -7.49
CA LEU A 106 -18.07 4.88 -7.67
C LEU A 106 -18.72 4.25 -8.91
N ASP A 107 -18.19 3.13 -9.41
CA ASP A 107 -19.00 2.25 -10.26
C ASP A 107 -20.20 1.73 -9.44
N GLN A 108 -21.40 1.79 -10.02
CA GLN A 108 -22.66 1.53 -9.34
C GLN A 108 -22.67 0.16 -8.64
N PHE A 109 -23.16 0.16 -7.40
CA PHE A 109 -23.14 -1.00 -6.48
C PHE A 109 -21.76 -1.67 -6.37
N ALA A 110 -20.69 -0.86 -6.46
CA ALA A 110 -19.30 -1.31 -6.48
C ALA A 110 -19.01 -2.42 -7.53
N THR A 111 -19.67 -2.36 -8.69
CA THR A 111 -19.57 -3.36 -9.76
C THR A 111 -18.79 -2.84 -10.96
N GLY A 112 -17.47 -2.78 -10.83
CA GLY A 112 -16.58 -2.37 -11.90
C GLY A 112 -15.15 -2.13 -11.41
N LEU A 113 -14.23 -2.04 -12.37
CA LEU A 113 -12.82 -1.70 -12.20
C LEU A 113 -12.41 -0.48 -13.03
N ALA A 114 -13.36 0.15 -13.75
CA ALA A 114 -13.10 1.25 -14.65
C ALA A 114 -13.41 2.64 -14.06
N GLY A 115 -14.43 2.76 -13.21
CA GLY A 115 -14.89 4.06 -12.69
C GLY A 115 -15.82 4.83 -13.65
N THR A 116 -16.41 4.14 -14.62
CA THR A 116 -17.23 4.73 -15.69
C THR A 116 -18.71 4.35 -15.60
N ARG A 117 -19.09 3.42 -14.73
CA ARG A 117 -20.46 2.86 -14.61
C ARG A 117 -21.25 3.59 -13.54
N SER A 118 -21.37 4.90 -13.68
CA SER A 118 -22.09 5.75 -12.72
C SER A 118 -22.99 6.76 -13.43
N PRO A 119 -24.28 6.85 -13.06
CA PRO A 119 -25.17 7.90 -13.55
C PRO A 119 -24.73 9.31 -13.09
N PHE A 120 -23.87 9.39 -12.06
CA PHE A 120 -23.25 10.65 -11.62
C PHE A 120 -22.06 11.09 -12.50
N GLY A 121 -21.75 10.33 -13.55
CA GLY A 121 -20.71 10.61 -14.51
C GLY A 121 -19.46 9.73 -14.32
N ALA A 122 -18.78 9.48 -15.43
CA ALA A 122 -17.52 8.74 -15.44
C ALA A 122 -16.40 9.57 -14.79
N VAL A 123 -15.70 8.98 -13.83
CA VAL A 123 -14.58 9.63 -13.16
C VAL A 123 -13.33 9.51 -14.02
N ARG A 124 -12.79 10.64 -14.44
CA ARG A 124 -11.57 10.69 -15.26
C ARG A 124 -10.33 10.56 -14.38
N ASN A 125 -9.25 10.01 -14.92
CA ASN A 125 -7.96 9.92 -14.22
C ASN A 125 -7.48 11.29 -13.69
N ALA A 126 -6.72 11.26 -12.60
CA ALA A 126 -6.14 12.45 -11.98
C ALA A 126 -5.16 13.19 -12.91
N TRP A 127 -4.33 12.45 -13.64
CA TRP A 127 -3.22 13.00 -14.44
C TRP A 127 -3.51 13.04 -15.94
N ARG A 128 -4.41 12.16 -16.41
CA ARG A 128 -4.76 12.00 -17.84
C ARG A 128 -6.28 11.96 -18.05
N PRO A 129 -6.97 13.11 -18.08
CA PRO A 129 -8.44 13.16 -18.09
C PRO A 129 -9.13 12.51 -19.30
N ASP A 130 -8.41 12.12 -20.35
CA ASP A 130 -8.88 11.30 -21.46
C ASP A 130 -9.05 9.81 -21.09
N ARG A 131 -8.50 9.41 -19.94
CA ARG A 131 -8.48 8.04 -19.44
C ARG A 131 -9.35 7.82 -18.23
N ILE A 132 -9.67 6.55 -18.02
CA ILE A 132 -10.41 6.12 -16.83
C ILE A 132 -9.61 6.34 -15.55
N SER A 133 -10.29 6.62 -14.44
CA SER A 133 -9.67 6.63 -13.12
C SER A 133 -9.30 5.23 -12.61
N GLY A 134 -9.96 4.20 -13.13
CA GLY A 134 -10.08 2.93 -12.43
C GLY A 134 -11.22 3.00 -11.40
N GLY A 135 -11.70 1.85 -10.99
CA GLY A 135 -12.85 1.70 -10.11
C GLY A 135 -12.81 0.40 -9.31
N SER A 136 -13.86 0.07 -8.56
CA SER A 136 -15.07 0.88 -8.41
C SER A 136 -14.89 2.07 -7.47
N SER A 137 -13.81 2.16 -6.68
CA SER A 137 -13.56 3.29 -5.76
C SER A 137 -12.95 4.50 -6.48
N SER A 138 -13.61 4.93 -7.56
CA SER A 138 -13.08 5.89 -8.52
C SER A 138 -12.87 7.28 -7.90
N GLY A 139 -13.91 7.89 -7.33
CA GLY A 139 -13.82 9.21 -6.71
C GLY A 139 -12.82 9.25 -5.54
N SER A 140 -12.82 8.22 -4.68
CA SER A 140 -11.87 8.12 -3.56
C SER A 140 -10.42 8.21 -4.01
N SER A 141 -10.06 7.44 -5.06
CA SER A 141 -8.69 7.44 -5.58
C SER A 141 -8.28 8.78 -6.20
N VAL A 142 -9.16 9.41 -6.96
CA VAL A 142 -8.87 10.68 -7.63
C VAL A 142 -8.79 11.83 -6.63
N ALA A 143 -9.63 11.83 -5.58
CA ALA A 143 -9.57 12.81 -4.51
C ALA A 143 -8.21 12.82 -3.79
N VAL A 144 -7.67 11.63 -3.49
CA VAL A 144 -6.34 11.47 -2.87
C VAL A 144 -5.23 11.86 -3.84
N ALA A 145 -5.29 11.39 -5.09
CA ALA A 145 -4.25 11.65 -6.09
C ALA A 145 -4.11 13.13 -6.43
N LEU A 146 -5.22 13.87 -6.50
CA LEU A 146 -5.21 15.31 -6.77
C LEU A 146 -4.85 16.17 -5.55
N GLY A 147 -4.61 15.56 -4.39
CA GLY A 147 -4.27 16.26 -3.16
C GLY A 147 -5.43 17.02 -2.53
N ILE A 148 -6.67 16.61 -2.81
CA ILE A 148 -7.86 17.20 -2.19
C ILE A 148 -8.00 16.71 -0.75
N VAL A 149 -7.82 15.39 -0.55
CA VAL A 149 -7.86 14.74 0.76
C VAL A 149 -6.56 13.98 1.02
N ASP A 150 -6.30 13.69 2.29
CA ASP A 150 -5.12 12.95 2.73
C ASP A 150 -5.35 11.44 2.69
N VAL A 151 -6.55 11.03 3.09
CA VAL A 151 -7.01 9.64 3.07
C VAL A 151 -8.39 9.54 2.43
N ALA A 152 -8.69 8.42 1.78
CA ALA A 152 -10.05 8.13 1.36
C ALA A 152 -10.40 6.66 1.57
N LEU A 153 -11.62 6.40 2.03
CA LEU A 153 -12.14 5.05 2.14
C LEU A 153 -12.67 4.59 0.78
N GLY A 154 -12.38 3.34 0.45
CA GLY A 154 -12.94 2.59 -0.66
C GLY A 154 -13.50 1.25 -0.20
N THR A 155 -13.92 0.45 -1.17
CA THR A 155 -14.19 -0.97 -0.95
C THR A 155 -13.48 -1.80 -2.01
N ASP A 156 -13.18 -3.06 -1.69
CA ASP A 156 -12.53 -4.00 -2.59
C ASP A 156 -13.07 -5.42 -2.42
N THR A 157 -13.77 -5.89 -3.44
CA THR A 157 -14.13 -7.30 -3.65
C THR A 157 -13.13 -8.01 -4.58
N ALA A 158 -12.73 -7.31 -5.64
CA ALA A 158 -12.09 -7.88 -6.83
C ALA A 158 -10.95 -7.03 -7.37
N GLY A 159 -10.61 -5.91 -6.72
CA GLY A 159 -9.61 -4.95 -7.20
C GLY A 159 -9.97 -3.48 -6.98
N SER A 160 -11.16 -3.20 -6.44
CA SER A 160 -11.71 -1.84 -6.34
C SER A 160 -10.95 -0.90 -5.40
N GLY A 161 -10.06 -1.41 -4.54
CA GLY A 161 -9.12 -0.67 -3.70
C GLY A 161 -7.70 -0.63 -4.27
N ARG A 162 -7.44 -1.34 -5.38
CA ARG A 162 -6.10 -1.64 -5.88
C ARG A 162 -5.86 -1.10 -7.29
N VAL A 163 -6.75 -1.43 -8.23
CA VAL A 163 -6.71 -0.94 -9.62
C VAL A 163 -6.68 0.61 -9.66
N PRO A 164 -7.62 1.33 -9.03
CA PRO A 164 -7.58 2.80 -9.05
C PRO A 164 -6.37 3.39 -8.32
N ALA A 165 -5.77 2.70 -7.35
CA ALA A 165 -4.51 3.16 -6.73
C ALA A 165 -3.37 3.18 -7.76
N ALA A 166 -3.17 2.06 -8.47
CA ALA A 166 -2.14 1.93 -9.49
C ALA A 166 -2.30 2.95 -10.63
N LEU A 167 -3.53 3.13 -11.14
CA LEU A 167 -3.79 4.03 -12.27
C LEU A 167 -3.67 5.51 -11.91
N ASN A 168 -3.77 5.88 -10.63
CA ASN A 168 -3.59 7.25 -10.17
C ASN A 168 -2.24 7.49 -9.47
N GLY A 169 -1.34 6.49 -9.43
CA GLY A 169 -0.03 6.65 -8.82
C GLY A 169 -0.08 6.92 -7.32
N ILE A 170 -1.00 6.26 -6.61
CA ILE A 170 -1.14 6.35 -5.15
C ILE A 170 -1.13 4.95 -4.52
N VAL A 171 -1.18 4.89 -3.18
CA VAL A 171 -1.22 3.63 -2.43
C VAL A 171 -2.67 3.22 -2.16
N GLY A 172 -2.96 1.92 -2.28
CA GLY A 172 -4.23 1.32 -1.92
C GLY A 172 -4.01 0.10 -1.02
N VAL A 173 -4.45 0.19 0.24
CA VAL A 173 -4.32 -0.87 1.24
C VAL A 173 -5.64 -1.64 1.35
N LYS A 174 -5.56 -2.95 1.12
CA LYS A 174 -6.63 -3.91 1.34
C LYS A 174 -6.17 -4.94 2.39
N LEU A 175 -6.54 -4.70 3.64
CA LEU A 175 -6.25 -5.64 4.71
C LEU A 175 -6.94 -6.99 4.46
N THR A 176 -6.54 -7.99 5.24
CA THR A 176 -7.18 -9.28 5.35
C THR A 176 -8.69 -9.12 5.54
N ARG A 177 -9.47 -9.91 4.80
CA ARG A 177 -10.93 -9.88 4.87
C ARG A 177 -11.39 -10.15 6.31
N GLY A 178 -12.31 -9.31 6.80
CA GLY A 178 -12.84 -9.35 8.16
C GLY A 178 -12.03 -8.53 9.17
N ARG A 179 -10.89 -7.94 8.79
CA ARG A 179 -10.13 -7.08 9.72
C ARG A 179 -10.76 -5.72 9.96
N ILE A 180 -11.21 -5.06 8.90
CA ILE A 180 -12.05 -3.85 9.00
C ILE A 180 -13.49 -4.32 8.83
N PRO A 181 -14.36 -4.15 9.85
CA PRO A 181 -15.76 -4.52 9.75
C PRO A 181 -16.48 -3.80 8.61
N THR A 182 -17.43 -4.48 7.99
CA THR A 182 -18.26 -3.97 6.89
C THR A 182 -19.65 -3.51 7.36
N THR A 183 -19.84 -3.36 8.68
CA THR A 183 -21.02 -2.74 9.27
C THR A 183 -21.26 -1.35 8.69
N GLY A 184 -22.46 -1.11 8.15
CA GLY A 184 -22.81 0.14 7.46
C GLY A 184 -22.20 0.27 6.06
N VAL A 185 -21.86 -0.84 5.39
CA VAL A 185 -21.44 -0.85 3.98
C VAL A 185 -22.50 -1.55 3.13
N VAL A 186 -22.97 -0.88 2.08
CA VAL A 186 -23.82 -1.52 1.06
C VAL A 186 -23.00 -2.60 0.34
N PRO A 187 -23.36 -3.88 0.47
CA PRO A 187 -22.54 -4.98 -0.02
C PRO A 187 -22.54 -5.05 -1.55
N ALA A 188 -21.43 -5.56 -2.10
CA ALA A 188 -21.34 -6.03 -3.48
C ALA A 188 -21.27 -7.56 -3.51
N CYS A 189 -20.33 -8.14 -2.78
CA CYS A 189 -20.31 -9.57 -2.47
C CYS A 189 -19.96 -9.70 -1.00
N ARG A 190 -20.98 -9.82 -0.13
CA ARG A 190 -20.84 -9.69 1.32
C ARG A 190 -19.74 -10.59 1.88
N THR A 191 -19.61 -11.83 1.42
CA THR A 191 -18.58 -12.74 1.94
C THR A 191 -17.16 -12.44 1.46
N LEU A 192 -16.97 -11.49 0.53
CA LEU A 192 -15.69 -11.15 -0.09
C LEU A 192 -15.30 -9.69 0.11
N ASP A 193 -16.20 -8.83 0.58
CA ASP A 193 -15.98 -7.40 0.65
C ASP A 193 -14.98 -7.01 1.74
N CYS A 194 -14.16 -6.01 1.42
CA CYS A 194 -13.24 -5.36 2.35
C CYS A 194 -13.41 -3.84 2.21
N VAL A 195 -13.47 -3.11 3.32
CA VAL A 195 -13.17 -1.67 3.30
C VAL A 195 -11.67 -1.50 3.02
N THR A 196 -11.31 -0.50 2.23
CA THR A 196 -9.93 -0.20 1.86
C THR A 196 -9.58 1.25 2.11
N VAL A 197 -8.28 1.55 2.19
CA VAL A 197 -7.78 2.90 2.40
C VAL A 197 -6.85 3.29 1.27
N PHE A 198 -7.08 4.48 0.71
CA PHE A 198 -6.15 5.16 -0.19
C PHE A 198 -5.41 6.28 0.54
N ALA A 199 -4.12 6.41 0.27
CA ALA A 199 -3.32 7.59 0.62
C ALA A 199 -2.17 7.77 -0.40
N ARG A 200 -1.48 8.91 -0.38
CA ARG A 200 -0.25 9.10 -1.18
C ARG A 200 0.97 8.43 -0.56
N GLU A 201 0.95 8.21 0.75
CA GLU A 201 2.05 7.61 1.52
C GLU A 201 1.61 6.25 2.08
N ALA A 202 2.46 5.24 1.98
CA ALA A 202 2.11 3.88 2.40
C ALA A 202 1.93 3.77 3.93
N GLY A 203 2.79 4.40 4.72
CA GLY A 203 2.61 4.52 6.17
C GLY A 203 1.26 5.10 6.58
N LEU A 204 0.83 6.21 5.97
CA LEU A 204 -0.48 6.81 6.27
C LEU A 204 -1.64 5.89 5.88
N ALA A 205 -1.59 5.27 4.70
CA ALA A 205 -2.63 4.34 4.26
C ALA A 205 -2.74 3.12 5.20
N TYR A 206 -1.61 2.51 5.56
CA TYR A 206 -1.58 1.32 6.41
C TYR A 206 -1.98 1.62 7.85
N ASN A 207 -1.42 2.66 8.46
CA ASN A 207 -1.76 3.05 9.83
C ASN A 207 -3.24 3.43 9.95
N THR A 208 -3.79 4.13 8.95
CA THR A 208 -5.23 4.39 8.91
C THR A 208 -6.00 3.08 8.82
N ALA A 209 -5.65 2.16 7.92
CA ALA A 209 -6.34 0.88 7.81
C ALA A 209 -6.30 0.05 9.11
N GLU A 210 -5.17 0.03 9.82
CA GLU A 210 -5.04 -0.63 11.13
C GLU A 210 -5.89 0.05 12.21
N LEU A 211 -6.00 1.39 12.22
CA LEU A 211 -6.89 2.12 13.12
C LEU A 211 -8.37 1.78 12.90
N LEU A 212 -8.76 1.46 11.66
CA LEU A 212 -10.13 1.06 11.33
C LEU A 212 -10.40 -0.42 11.64
N ALA A 213 -9.37 -1.22 11.90
CA ALA A 213 -9.49 -2.64 12.10
C ALA A 213 -9.85 -3.03 13.53
N GLY A 214 -10.28 -4.27 13.72
CA GLY A 214 -10.67 -4.84 15.01
C GLY A 214 -12.18 -5.04 15.14
N PRO A 215 -12.60 -5.82 16.16
CA PRO A 215 -14.00 -6.24 16.28
C PRO A 215 -14.91 -5.06 16.58
N ASP A 216 -16.10 -5.06 16.01
CA ASP A 216 -17.21 -4.17 16.34
C ASP A 216 -18.38 -4.88 17.02
N GLY A 217 -18.40 -6.22 17.02
CA GLY A 217 -19.46 -7.02 17.62
C GLY A 217 -20.79 -6.97 16.85
N ILE A 218 -20.78 -6.46 15.62
CA ILE A 218 -21.95 -6.30 14.74
C ILE A 218 -21.75 -7.09 13.45
N ASP A 219 -20.58 -7.00 12.82
CA ASP A 219 -20.30 -7.72 11.56
C ASP A 219 -20.02 -9.21 11.85
N PRO A 220 -20.87 -10.15 11.40
CA PRO A 220 -20.65 -11.58 11.63
C PRO A 220 -19.44 -12.14 10.87
N LEU A 221 -18.85 -11.37 9.94
CA LEU A 221 -17.65 -11.75 9.18
C LEU A 221 -16.37 -11.14 9.77
N GLU A 222 -16.46 -10.42 10.89
CA GLU A 222 -15.29 -9.88 11.56
C GLU A 222 -14.32 -10.99 11.98
N ARG A 223 -13.02 -10.71 11.88
CA ARG A 223 -11.96 -11.65 12.23
C ARG A 223 -10.88 -10.93 13.02
N THR A 224 -10.59 -11.46 14.19
CA THR A 224 -9.48 -11.02 15.02
C THR A 224 -8.26 -11.90 14.81
N LEU A 225 -7.07 -11.30 14.85
CA LEU A 225 -5.83 -12.06 15.04
C LEU A 225 -5.89 -12.74 16.41
N ASP A 226 -5.83 -14.06 16.48
CA ASP A 226 -5.50 -14.71 17.75
C ASP A 226 -4.02 -14.46 18.13
N GLU A 227 -3.63 -14.78 19.36
CA GLU A 227 -2.26 -14.54 19.84
C GLU A 227 -1.21 -15.36 19.05
N ALA A 228 -1.58 -16.55 18.55
CA ALA A 228 -0.69 -17.40 17.77
C ALA A 228 -0.46 -16.84 16.35
N ALA A 229 -1.50 -16.29 15.72
CA ALA A 229 -1.44 -15.59 14.45
C ALA A 229 -0.65 -14.28 14.57
N ARG A 230 -0.73 -13.57 15.70
CA ARG A 230 0.11 -12.39 15.98
C ARG A 230 1.60 -12.71 16.02
N ALA A 231 1.97 -13.87 16.56
CA ALA A 231 3.38 -14.29 16.65
C ALA A 231 3.98 -14.68 15.28
N THR A 232 3.18 -15.13 14.32
CA THR A 232 3.60 -15.41 12.93
C THR A 232 3.40 -14.23 11.97
N ALA A 233 2.53 -13.28 12.30
CA ALA A 233 2.22 -12.10 11.48
C ALA A 233 3.22 -10.93 11.59
N THR A 234 4.27 -11.03 12.42
CA THR A 234 4.91 -9.82 13.00
C THR A 234 6.15 -9.28 12.30
N ALA A 235 6.89 -10.04 11.48
CA ALA A 235 8.01 -9.47 10.71
C ALA A 235 8.43 -10.34 9.53
N LEU A 236 8.78 -9.69 8.42
CA LEU A 236 9.52 -10.33 7.34
C LEU A 236 10.81 -10.99 7.85
N PRO A 237 11.22 -12.16 7.31
CA PRO A 237 12.51 -12.74 7.64
C PRO A 237 13.66 -11.85 7.16
N ALA A 238 14.88 -12.10 7.64
CA ALA A 238 16.06 -11.30 7.28
C ALA A 238 16.30 -11.24 5.75
N ARG A 239 15.94 -12.31 5.04
CA ARG A 239 15.92 -12.37 3.57
C ARG A 239 14.54 -12.85 3.10
N PRO A 240 13.62 -11.91 2.83
CA PRO A 240 12.29 -12.26 2.35
C PRO A 240 12.36 -12.90 0.96
N ARG A 241 11.46 -13.84 0.70
CA ARG A 241 11.30 -14.49 -0.61
C ARG A 241 9.98 -14.06 -1.22
N VAL A 242 10.03 -13.41 -2.37
CA VAL A 242 8.85 -12.88 -3.05
C VAL A 242 8.69 -13.57 -4.40
N GLY A 243 7.54 -14.25 -4.56
CA GLY A 243 7.13 -14.84 -5.82
C GLY A 243 6.85 -13.77 -6.87
N VAL A 244 7.23 -14.00 -8.12
CA VAL A 244 6.80 -13.24 -9.30
C VAL A 244 6.23 -14.19 -10.37
N PRO A 245 5.23 -13.77 -11.16
CA PRO A 245 4.69 -14.61 -12.23
C PRO A 245 5.77 -14.98 -13.25
N THR A 246 5.65 -16.18 -13.85
CA THR A 246 6.38 -16.54 -15.07
C THR A 246 6.10 -15.55 -16.21
N ALA A 247 6.98 -15.51 -17.21
CA ALA A 247 6.80 -14.65 -18.38
C ALA A 247 5.44 -14.88 -19.10
N GLU A 248 5.01 -16.13 -19.24
CA GLU A 248 3.69 -16.49 -19.83
C GLU A 248 2.53 -15.84 -19.06
N HIS A 249 2.62 -15.76 -17.74
CA HIS A 249 1.57 -15.15 -16.91
C HIS A 249 1.51 -13.62 -17.02
N LEU A 250 2.54 -13.00 -17.59
CA LEU A 250 2.61 -11.57 -17.93
C LEU A 250 2.10 -11.26 -19.36
N ASP A 251 1.70 -12.28 -20.12
CA ASP A 251 1.12 -12.06 -21.45
C ASP A 251 -0.20 -11.27 -21.37
N GLY A 252 -0.37 -10.37 -22.35
CA GLY A 252 -1.55 -9.51 -22.44
C GLY A 252 -1.49 -8.24 -21.59
N LEU A 253 -0.35 -7.92 -20.99
CA LEU A 253 -0.07 -6.58 -20.46
C LEU A 253 0.00 -5.54 -21.59
N ALA A 254 -0.26 -4.27 -21.28
CA ALA A 254 -0.02 -3.16 -22.21
C ALA A 254 1.48 -3.06 -22.59
N PRO A 255 1.80 -2.50 -23.76
CA PRO A 255 3.19 -2.32 -24.19
C PRO A 255 4.06 -1.66 -23.10
N GLY A 256 5.26 -2.19 -22.88
CA GLY A 256 6.22 -1.70 -21.88
C GLY A 256 5.91 -2.04 -20.42
N TRP A 257 4.72 -2.57 -20.09
CA TRP A 257 4.36 -2.85 -18.70
C TRP A 257 5.07 -4.10 -18.15
N ALA A 258 5.37 -5.09 -18.99
CA ALA A 258 6.18 -6.25 -18.58
C ALA A 258 7.60 -5.81 -18.19
N ASP A 259 8.25 -4.95 -18.99
CA ASP A 259 9.57 -4.39 -18.68
C ASP A 259 9.54 -3.55 -17.40
N ALA A 260 8.51 -2.73 -17.22
CA ALA A 260 8.30 -1.95 -16.00
C ALA A 260 8.09 -2.83 -14.76
N PHE A 261 7.37 -3.95 -14.91
CA PHE A 261 7.21 -4.95 -13.85
C PHE A 261 8.55 -5.59 -13.47
N HIS A 262 9.33 -6.05 -14.45
CA HIS A 262 10.66 -6.61 -14.20
C HIS A 262 11.60 -5.59 -13.54
N ALA A 263 11.55 -4.32 -13.95
CA ALA A 263 12.30 -3.25 -13.31
C ALA A 263 11.86 -3.03 -11.85
N ALA A 264 10.56 -3.11 -11.55
CA ALA A 264 10.04 -3.01 -10.19
C ALA A 264 10.49 -4.20 -9.31
N ALA A 265 10.41 -5.43 -9.83
CA ALA A 265 10.92 -6.62 -9.16
C ALA A 265 12.43 -6.52 -8.89
N GLY A 266 13.21 -6.00 -9.84
CA GLY A 266 14.65 -5.75 -9.67
C GLY A 266 14.97 -4.72 -8.59
N ARG A 267 14.17 -3.65 -8.48
CA ARG A 267 14.30 -2.68 -7.37
C ARG A 267 13.99 -3.32 -6.02
N LEU A 268 12.96 -4.15 -5.94
CA LEU A 268 12.65 -4.88 -4.71
C LEU A 268 13.78 -5.85 -4.35
N ALA A 269 14.34 -6.57 -5.33
CA ALA A 269 15.49 -7.46 -5.13
C ALA A 269 16.72 -6.73 -4.55
N ALA A 270 16.97 -5.50 -5.01
CA ALA A 270 18.05 -4.66 -4.51
C ALA A 270 17.92 -4.27 -3.02
N THR A 271 16.75 -4.48 -2.41
CA THR A 271 16.52 -4.30 -0.95
C THR A 271 16.79 -5.56 -0.13
N GLY A 272 17.46 -6.56 -0.72
CA GLY A 272 17.79 -7.83 -0.06
C GLY A 272 16.66 -8.86 -0.08
N VAL A 273 15.65 -8.67 -0.94
CA VAL A 273 14.57 -9.63 -1.18
C VAL A 273 15.01 -10.62 -2.26
N GLU A 274 14.83 -11.91 -2.01
CA GLU A 274 14.98 -12.96 -3.02
C GLU A 274 13.74 -12.98 -3.91
N ILE A 275 13.92 -12.78 -5.21
CA ILE A 275 12.84 -12.89 -6.20
C ILE A 275 12.85 -14.29 -6.78
N VAL A 276 11.71 -14.98 -6.72
CA VAL A 276 11.53 -16.35 -7.22
C VAL A 276 10.39 -16.39 -8.22
N GLU A 277 10.62 -16.98 -9.39
CA GLU A 277 9.57 -17.17 -10.38
C GLU A 277 8.60 -18.28 -9.92
N VAL A 278 7.30 -18.03 -10.02
CA VAL A 278 6.23 -18.94 -9.60
C VAL A 278 5.16 -19.07 -10.68
N ASP A 279 4.70 -20.31 -10.88
CA ASP A 279 3.53 -20.58 -11.70
C ASP A 279 2.25 -20.18 -10.94
N ILE A 280 1.65 -19.07 -11.34
CA ILE A 280 0.43 -18.54 -10.71
C ILE A 280 -0.85 -18.97 -11.42
N ALA A 281 -0.81 -19.97 -12.31
CA ALA A 281 -2.00 -20.45 -13.02
C ALA A 281 -3.19 -20.75 -12.10
N PRO A 282 -3.02 -21.41 -10.92
CA PRO A 282 -4.16 -21.65 -10.01
C PRO A 282 -4.82 -20.38 -9.51
N LEU A 283 -4.05 -19.32 -9.26
CA LEU A 283 -4.56 -18.02 -8.82
C LEU A 283 -5.33 -17.34 -9.96
N LEU A 284 -4.81 -17.37 -11.19
CA LEU A 284 -5.49 -16.82 -12.36
C LEU A 284 -6.77 -17.60 -12.71
N GLN A 285 -6.80 -18.90 -12.47
CA GLN A 285 -8.00 -19.72 -12.60
C GLN A 285 -9.05 -19.36 -11.54
N ALA A 286 -8.65 -19.19 -10.28
CA ALA A 286 -9.54 -18.72 -9.21
C ALA A 286 -10.09 -17.32 -9.50
N ALA A 287 -9.27 -16.42 -10.05
CA ALA A 287 -9.66 -15.08 -10.46
C ALA A 287 -10.83 -15.06 -11.47
N ARG A 288 -10.91 -16.03 -12.38
CA ARG A 288 -12.02 -16.15 -13.36
C ARG A 288 -13.33 -16.55 -12.71
N MET A 289 -13.29 -17.41 -11.69
CA MET A 289 -14.49 -17.93 -11.02
C MET A 289 -15.37 -16.80 -10.47
N LEU A 290 -14.79 -15.66 -10.06
CA LEU A 290 -15.56 -14.57 -9.47
C LEU A 290 -16.73 -14.08 -10.35
N TYR A 291 -16.57 -14.11 -11.68
CA TYR A 291 -17.60 -13.69 -12.63
C TYR A 291 -18.09 -14.82 -13.55
N GLU A 292 -17.33 -15.91 -13.69
CA GLU A 292 -17.68 -17.07 -14.53
C GLU A 292 -18.37 -18.20 -13.75
N SER A 293 -18.59 -18.04 -12.43
CA SER A 293 -19.20 -19.05 -11.55
C SER A 293 -20.43 -18.52 -10.80
N SER A 294 -21.02 -19.35 -9.95
CA SER A 294 -22.13 -18.99 -9.05
C SER A 294 -21.81 -17.89 -8.04
N PHE A 295 -20.55 -17.49 -7.83
CA PHE A 295 -20.20 -16.41 -6.89
C PHE A 295 -20.82 -15.06 -7.27
N VAL A 296 -21.17 -14.84 -8.54
CA VAL A 296 -21.93 -13.66 -8.98
C VAL A 296 -23.31 -13.55 -8.30
N ALA A 297 -23.87 -14.65 -7.78
CA ALA A 297 -25.14 -14.66 -7.05
C ALA A 297 -25.14 -13.78 -5.81
N GLU A 298 -23.99 -13.53 -5.18
CA GLU A 298 -23.93 -12.59 -4.04
C GLU A 298 -24.23 -11.15 -4.43
N ARG A 299 -23.95 -10.75 -5.68
CA ARG A 299 -24.35 -9.41 -6.17
C ARG A 299 -25.86 -9.31 -6.27
N TYR A 300 -26.50 -10.37 -6.75
CA TYR A 300 -27.96 -10.45 -6.77
C TYR A 300 -28.52 -10.43 -5.35
N ALA A 301 -27.96 -11.21 -4.42
CA ALA A 301 -28.40 -11.21 -3.03
C ALA A 301 -28.23 -9.85 -2.35
N ALA A 302 -27.25 -9.04 -2.77
CA ALA A 302 -27.02 -7.71 -2.24
C ALA A 302 -28.02 -6.65 -2.72
N VAL A 303 -28.26 -6.58 -4.04
CA VAL A 303 -29.03 -5.47 -4.66
C VAL A 303 -29.91 -5.90 -5.84
N GLY A 304 -30.00 -7.19 -6.14
CA GLY A 304 -30.76 -7.73 -7.28
C GLY A 304 -32.25 -7.44 -7.21
N GLU A 305 -32.86 -7.61 -6.03
CA GLU A 305 -34.29 -7.30 -5.81
C GLU A 305 -34.61 -5.82 -6.07
N HIS A 306 -33.70 -4.91 -5.71
CA HIS A 306 -33.85 -3.49 -6.01
C HIS A 306 -33.84 -3.24 -7.51
N ILE A 307 -32.89 -3.84 -8.23
CA ILE A 307 -32.80 -3.70 -9.69
C ILE A 307 -34.04 -4.31 -10.37
N ASP A 308 -34.55 -5.44 -9.88
CA ASP A 308 -35.77 -6.06 -10.38
C ASP A 308 -37.00 -5.17 -10.24
N ALA A 309 -37.18 -4.57 -9.06
CA ALA A 309 -38.27 -3.63 -8.80
C ALA A 309 -38.18 -2.36 -9.66
N HIS A 310 -36.98 -2.01 -10.13
CA HIS A 310 -36.69 -0.77 -10.85
C HIS A 310 -36.16 -0.99 -12.28
N ARG A 311 -36.50 -2.11 -12.94
CA ARG A 311 -36.03 -2.41 -14.31
C ARG A 311 -36.30 -1.31 -15.33
N GLY A 312 -37.37 -0.54 -15.15
CA GLY A 312 -37.69 0.61 -16.01
C GLY A 312 -36.69 1.76 -15.94
N LEU A 313 -35.80 1.77 -14.94
CA LEU A 313 -34.75 2.79 -14.76
C LEU A 313 -33.39 2.38 -15.36
N ILE A 314 -33.27 1.16 -15.93
CA ILE A 314 -32.03 0.71 -16.59
C ILE A 314 -31.74 1.59 -17.81
N GLY A 315 -30.51 2.12 -17.87
CA GLY A 315 -30.08 3.09 -18.88
C GLY A 315 -30.29 4.56 -18.50
N THR A 316 -30.86 4.81 -17.31
CA THR A 316 -30.97 6.16 -16.72
C THR A 316 -30.29 6.18 -15.36
N ASP A 317 -31.00 5.80 -14.31
CA ASP A 317 -30.50 5.66 -12.94
C ASP A 317 -29.61 4.42 -12.81
N LEU A 318 -30.06 3.28 -13.34
CA LEU A 318 -29.36 2.01 -13.22
C LEU A 318 -28.46 1.79 -14.43
N ASP A 319 -27.17 1.51 -14.21
CA ASP A 319 -26.21 1.26 -15.27
C ASP A 319 -26.55 -0.08 -15.97
N PRO A 320 -26.65 -0.12 -17.33
CA PRO A 320 -27.00 -1.34 -18.05
C PRO A 320 -26.03 -2.51 -17.84
N SER A 321 -24.73 -2.23 -17.76
CA SER A 321 -23.71 -3.26 -17.57
C SER A 321 -23.76 -3.84 -16.16
N VAL A 322 -23.90 -2.97 -15.16
CA VAL A 322 -24.07 -3.39 -13.76
C VAL A 322 -25.35 -4.20 -13.59
N SER A 323 -26.47 -3.72 -14.14
CA SER A 323 -27.75 -4.41 -14.07
C SER A 323 -27.69 -5.81 -14.70
N ALA A 324 -27.06 -5.94 -15.87
CA ALA A 324 -26.89 -7.24 -16.52
C ALA A 324 -26.04 -8.22 -15.68
N ILE A 325 -24.94 -7.73 -15.08
CA ILE A 325 -24.07 -8.55 -14.22
C ILE A 325 -24.81 -9.01 -12.96
N VAL A 326 -25.49 -8.09 -12.26
CA VAL A 326 -26.21 -8.39 -11.02
C VAL A 326 -27.36 -9.36 -11.28
N LEU A 327 -28.20 -9.08 -12.28
CA LEU A 327 -29.34 -9.93 -12.61
C LEU A 327 -28.93 -11.31 -13.13
N GLY A 328 -27.74 -11.45 -13.72
CA GLY A 328 -27.17 -12.75 -14.11
C GLY A 328 -26.86 -13.68 -12.94
N GLY A 329 -26.95 -13.20 -11.69
CA GLY A 329 -26.84 -14.00 -10.47
C GLY A 329 -28.15 -14.63 -9.99
N ALA A 330 -29.31 -14.24 -10.54
CA ALA A 330 -30.63 -14.64 -10.02
C ALA A 330 -30.87 -16.16 -10.07
N ASP A 331 -30.47 -16.80 -11.16
CA ASP A 331 -30.81 -18.20 -11.45
C ASP A 331 -29.73 -19.21 -11.03
N ARG A 332 -28.76 -18.80 -10.19
CA ARG A 332 -27.68 -19.68 -9.69
C ARG A 332 -28.19 -20.59 -8.59
N THR A 333 -27.92 -21.88 -8.71
CA THR A 333 -28.41 -22.91 -7.78
C THR A 333 -27.45 -23.15 -6.62
N ALA A 334 -27.96 -23.62 -5.48
CA ALA A 334 -27.12 -24.05 -4.35
C ALA A 334 -26.15 -25.17 -4.74
N VAL A 335 -26.54 -26.08 -5.66
CA VAL A 335 -25.68 -27.16 -6.14
C VAL A 335 -24.48 -26.61 -6.90
N GLU A 336 -24.67 -25.61 -7.77
CA GLU A 336 -23.57 -24.91 -8.44
C GLU A 336 -22.65 -24.23 -7.42
N LEU A 337 -23.22 -23.54 -6.43
CA LEU A 337 -22.45 -22.89 -5.37
C LEU A 337 -21.51 -23.84 -4.62
N TYR A 338 -22.01 -25.00 -4.19
CA TYR A 338 -21.17 -25.96 -3.48
C TYR A 338 -20.11 -26.62 -4.38
N ARG A 339 -20.40 -26.83 -5.67
CA ARG A 339 -19.40 -27.30 -6.65
C ARG A 339 -18.33 -26.27 -6.91
N ASP A 340 -18.71 -25.00 -7.06
CA ASP A 340 -17.77 -23.90 -7.26
C ASP A 340 -16.93 -23.65 -6.00
N ARG A 341 -17.49 -23.82 -4.80
CA ARG A 341 -16.71 -23.79 -3.56
C ARG A 341 -15.65 -24.91 -3.54
N GLU A 342 -16.03 -26.13 -3.88
CA GLU A 342 -15.08 -27.25 -3.92
C GLU A 342 -13.96 -27.03 -4.97
N GLN A 343 -14.32 -26.49 -6.14
CA GLN A 343 -13.35 -26.09 -7.15
C GLN A 343 -12.41 -25.00 -6.63
N LEU A 344 -12.93 -24.00 -5.91
CA LEU A 344 -12.13 -22.94 -5.30
C LEU A 344 -11.19 -23.50 -4.22
N ASP A 345 -11.65 -24.46 -3.41
CA ASP A 345 -10.84 -25.10 -2.38
C ASP A 345 -9.64 -25.86 -3.01
N ARG A 346 -9.87 -26.56 -4.12
CA ARG A 346 -8.82 -27.23 -4.91
C ARG A 346 -7.81 -26.21 -5.46
N LEU A 347 -8.28 -25.16 -6.12
CA LEU A 347 -7.41 -24.10 -6.64
C LEU A 347 -6.64 -23.37 -5.53
N GLY A 348 -7.26 -23.19 -4.35
CA GLY A 348 -6.60 -22.61 -3.19
C GLY A 348 -5.50 -23.49 -2.62
N ALA A 349 -5.69 -24.82 -2.63
CA ALA A 349 -4.63 -25.76 -2.25
C ALA A 349 -3.46 -25.69 -3.24
N ASP A 350 -3.75 -25.67 -4.54
CA ASP A 350 -2.73 -25.57 -5.60
C ASP A 350 -2.00 -24.23 -5.55
N ALA A 351 -2.71 -23.13 -5.31
CA ALA A 351 -2.11 -21.80 -5.14
C ALA A 351 -1.17 -21.74 -3.92
N ARG A 352 -1.56 -22.34 -2.79
CA ARG A 352 -0.69 -22.44 -1.60
C ARG A 352 0.54 -23.29 -1.87
N ALA A 353 0.41 -24.38 -2.62
CA ALA A 353 1.53 -25.22 -3.02
C ALA A 353 2.49 -24.45 -3.95
N ALA A 354 1.96 -23.71 -4.93
CA ALA A 354 2.74 -22.91 -5.87
C ALA A 354 3.51 -21.76 -5.18
N LEU A 355 2.92 -21.16 -4.15
CA LEU A 355 3.54 -20.09 -3.36
C LEU A 355 4.35 -20.61 -2.15
N SER A 356 4.52 -21.93 -2.02
CA SER A 356 5.21 -22.53 -0.89
C SER A 356 6.64 -21.98 -0.74
N GLY A 357 6.94 -21.45 0.45
CA GLY A 357 8.24 -20.84 0.76
C GLY A 357 8.42 -19.40 0.27
N CYS A 358 7.38 -18.77 -0.30
CA CYS A 358 7.34 -17.33 -0.52
C CYS A 358 6.60 -16.63 0.64
N ASP A 359 7.10 -15.48 1.06
CA ASP A 359 6.47 -14.61 2.05
C ASP A 359 5.35 -13.76 1.42
N ALA A 360 5.46 -13.46 0.13
CA ALA A 360 4.45 -12.74 -0.65
C ALA A 360 4.57 -13.03 -2.15
N LEU A 361 3.57 -12.59 -2.90
CA LEU A 361 3.52 -12.56 -4.36
C LEU A 361 3.48 -11.11 -4.83
N LEU A 362 4.37 -10.75 -5.75
CA LEU A 362 4.38 -9.47 -6.44
C LEU A 362 3.83 -9.64 -7.86
N THR A 363 2.75 -8.93 -8.21
CA THR A 363 2.18 -8.91 -9.57
C THR A 363 2.06 -7.48 -10.08
N PRO A 364 1.92 -7.25 -11.41
CA PRO A 364 1.27 -6.02 -11.88
C PRO A 364 -0.08 -5.85 -11.16
N THR A 365 -0.47 -4.62 -10.84
CA THR A 365 -1.79 -4.41 -10.20
C THR A 365 -2.93 -4.64 -11.19
N THR A 366 -2.73 -4.26 -12.45
CA THR A 366 -3.70 -4.44 -13.53
C THR A 366 -2.95 -4.62 -14.85
N THR A 367 -3.67 -4.78 -15.95
CA THR A 367 -3.12 -5.17 -17.26
C THR A 367 -2.89 -4.01 -18.22
N TRP A 368 -3.63 -2.92 -18.07
CA TRP A 368 -3.60 -1.77 -18.98
C TRP A 368 -4.29 -0.55 -18.36
N HIS A 369 -4.11 0.63 -18.97
CA HIS A 369 -4.77 1.87 -18.56
C HIS A 369 -5.57 2.47 -19.73
N PRO A 370 -6.80 2.01 -20.00
CA PRO A 370 -7.56 2.43 -21.18
C PRO A 370 -8.06 3.88 -21.13
N THR A 371 -8.35 4.42 -22.31
CA THR A 371 -9.12 5.65 -22.50
C THR A 371 -10.59 5.42 -22.14
N LEU A 372 -11.32 6.51 -21.88
CA LEU A 372 -12.78 6.44 -21.69
C LEU A 372 -13.48 5.86 -22.92
N ALA A 373 -13.01 6.21 -24.11
CA ALA A 373 -13.56 5.72 -25.38
C ALA A 373 -13.33 4.22 -25.58
N GLU A 374 -12.14 3.70 -25.23
CA GLU A 374 -11.84 2.27 -25.31
C GLU A 374 -12.74 1.44 -24.38
N ILE A 375 -12.99 1.92 -23.15
CA ILE A 375 -13.94 1.26 -22.24
C ILE A 375 -15.37 1.38 -22.75
N ALA A 376 -15.78 2.51 -23.32
CA ALA A 376 -17.12 2.66 -23.89
C ALA A 376 -17.37 1.71 -25.08
N ALA A 377 -16.33 1.40 -25.86
CA ALA A 377 -16.43 0.48 -27.00
C ALA A 377 -16.57 -1.00 -26.59
N ASP A 378 -15.98 -1.40 -25.45
CA ASP A 378 -16.15 -2.73 -24.87
C ASP A 378 -16.25 -2.66 -23.33
N PRO A 379 -17.44 -2.29 -22.79
CA PRO A 379 -17.60 -2.03 -21.35
C PRO A 379 -17.39 -3.26 -20.46
N ILE A 380 -17.63 -4.46 -20.99
CA ILE A 380 -17.51 -5.71 -20.24
C ILE A 380 -16.11 -6.30 -20.42
N GLY A 381 -15.66 -6.54 -21.65
CA GLY A 381 -14.37 -7.17 -21.91
C GLY A 381 -13.21 -6.29 -21.48
N GLY A 382 -13.30 -4.97 -21.72
CA GLY A 382 -12.31 -4.01 -21.27
C GLY A 382 -12.12 -3.99 -19.76
N ASN A 383 -13.22 -4.07 -19.00
CA ASN A 383 -13.21 -4.18 -17.54
C ASN A 383 -12.66 -5.54 -17.07
N SER A 384 -13.10 -6.65 -17.68
CA SER A 384 -12.66 -8.00 -17.30
C SER A 384 -11.15 -8.17 -17.42
N ARG A 385 -10.53 -7.59 -18.46
CA ARG A 385 -9.07 -7.61 -18.64
C ARG A 385 -8.32 -6.99 -17.44
N MET A 386 -8.90 -5.97 -16.80
CA MET A 386 -8.25 -5.25 -15.69
C MET A 386 -8.14 -6.08 -14.40
N GLY A 387 -9.06 -7.04 -14.19
CA GLY A 387 -9.17 -7.83 -12.96
C GLY A 387 -8.25 -9.05 -12.88
N ARG A 388 -7.44 -9.31 -13.93
CA ARG A 388 -6.62 -10.52 -14.09
C ARG A 388 -5.81 -10.88 -12.83
N TYR A 389 -5.17 -9.89 -12.21
CA TYR A 389 -4.30 -10.09 -11.05
C TYR A 389 -4.95 -9.75 -9.71
N THR A 390 -6.20 -9.29 -9.67
CA THR A 390 -6.84 -8.80 -8.43
C THR A 390 -7.98 -9.67 -7.95
N ASN A 391 -8.72 -10.33 -8.87
CA ASN A 391 -9.95 -11.05 -8.55
C ASN A 391 -9.75 -12.26 -7.62
N PHE A 392 -8.57 -12.87 -7.57
CA PHE A 392 -8.33 -14.05 -6.72
C PHE A 392 -8.18 -13.72 -5.24
N ALA A 393 -7.77 -12.49 -4.88
CA ALA A 393 -7.23 -12.21 -3.55
C ALA A 393 -8.24 -12.49 -2.43
N ASN A 394 -9.48 -12.00 -2.55
CA ASN A 394 -10.50 -12.23 -1.51
C ASN A 394 -11.10 -13.64 -1.59
N LEU A 395 -11.19 -14.24 -2.78
CA LEU A 395 -11.60 -15.63 -2.94
C LEU A 395 -10.65 -16.59 -2.21
N LEU A 396 -9.34 -16.31 -2.27
CA LEU A 396 -8.29 -17.11 -1.65
C LEU A 396 -7.84 -16.61 -0.27
N ASP A 397 -8.62 -15.70 0.34
CA ASP A 397 -8.37 -15.14 1.67
C ASP A 397 -6.96 -14.53 1.83
N MET A 398 -6.63 -13.55 0.99
CA MET A 398 -5.32 -12.88 0.94
C MET A 398 -5.43 -11.39 1.28
N ALA A 399 -4.36 -10.83 1.88
CA ALA A 399 -4.16 -9.40 2.05
C ALA A 399 -3.36 -8.82 0.88
N SER A 400 -3.62 -7.56 0.51
CA SER A 400 -2.96 -6.95 -0.64
C SER A 400 -2.71 -5.45 -0.43
N THR A 401 -1.56 -4.96 -0.88
CA THR A 401 -1.30 -3.51 -1.02
C THR A 401 -0.85 -3.21 -2.44
N ALA A 402 -1.55 -2.31 -3.11
CA ALA A 402 -1.17 -1.75 -4.40
C ALA A 402 -0.35 -0.47 -4.18
N VAL A 403 0.75 -0.33 -4.91
CA VAL A 403 1.65 0.81 -4.78
C VAL A 403 2.16 1.28 -6.15
N PRO A 404 2.56 2.54 -6.28
CA PRO A 404 3.21 3.05 -7.48
C PRO A 404 4.52 2.32 -7.77
N ALA A 405 4.80 2.07 -9.05
CA ALA A 405 6.00 1.38 -9.50
C ALA A 405 6.67 2.06 -10.72
N GLY A 406 6.28 3.30 -11.02
CA GLY A 406 6.90 4.14 -12.05
C GLY A 406 5.88 4.68 -13.05
N VAL A 407 6.38 5.04 -14.23
CA VAL A 407 5.61 5.61 -15.32
C VAL A 407 6.01 4.92 -16.62
N VAL A 408 5.04 4.53 -17.44
CA VAL A 408 5.24 3.95 -18.77
C VAL A 408 4.46 4.81 -19.76
N ASP A 409 5.13 5.32 -20.80
CA ASP A 409 4.53 6.22 -21.81
C ASP A 409 3.74 7.40 -21.23
N GLY A 410 4.24 7.96 -20.12
CA GLY A 410 3.60 9.08 -19.42
C GLY A 410 2.34 8.69 -18.62
N LEU A 411 2.09 7.40 -18.40
CA LEU A 411 1.00 6.86 -17.59
C LEU A 411 1.53 6.21 -16.31
N PRO A 412 0.86 6.39 -15.16
CA PRO A 412 1.21 5.67 -13.93
C PRO A 412 1.18 4.16 -14.13
N PHE A 413 2.21 3.50 -13.61
CA PHE A 413 2.29 2.05 -13.51
C PHE A 413 2.40 1.65 -12.04
N GLY A 414 1.70 0.58 -11.66
CA GLY A 414 1.66 0.09 -10.28
C GLY A 414 1.77 -1.42 -10.22
N VAL A 415 2.30 -1.89 -9.10
CA VAL A 415 2.37 -3.32 -8.75
C VAL A 415 1.68 -3.56 -7.42
N MET A 416 1.31 -4.81 -7.18
CA MET A 416 0.58 -5.25 -6.01
C MET A 416 1.37 -6.33 -5.29
N ILE A 417 1.55 -6.15 -3.98
CA ILE A 417 2.10 -7.17 -3.10
C ILE A 417 0.90 -7.85 -2.43
N THR A 418 0.85 -9.18 -2.52
CA THR A 418 -0.24 -10.00 -1.96
C THR A 418 0.34 -11.14 -1.13
N ALA A 419 -0.23 -11.38 0.05
CA ALA A 419 0.17 -12.48 0.93
C ALA A 419 -1.07 -13.14 1.54
N PRO A 420 -0.96 -14.36 2.09
CA PRO A 420 -2.07 -15.00 2.80
C PRO A 420 -2.67 -14.10 3.90
N ALA A 421 -3.90 -14.40 4.30
CA ALA A 421 -4.56 -13.73 5.42
C ALA A 421 -3.60 -13.56 6.62
N PHE A 422 -3.75 -12.41 7.28
CA PHE A 422 -3.02 -11.97 8.45
C PHE A 422 -1.53 -11.66 8.24
N HIS A 423 -1.06 -11.63 6.99
CA HIS A 423 0.29 -11.14 6.65
C HIS A 423 0.29 -9.65 6.26
N ASP A 424 -0.70 -8.88 6.74
CA ASP A 424 -0.90 -7.46 6.42
C ASP A 424 0.36 -6.62 6.68
N LEU A 425 1.04 -6.85 7.81
CA LEU A 425 2.26 -6.14 8.16
C LEU A 425 3.42 -6.51 7.24
N ALA A 426 3.57 -7.77 6.86
CA ALA A 426 4.61 -8.20 5.91
C ALA A 426 4.38 -7.56 4.52
N VAL A 427 3.13 -7.51 4.06
CA VAL A 427 2.74 -6.81 2.83
C VAL A 427 3.09 -5.33 2.92
N HIS A 428 2.79 -4.67 4.05
CA HIS A 428 3.14 -3.27 4.26
C HIS A 428 4.65 -3.04 4.28
N GLN A 429 5.43 -3.88 4.98
CA GLN A 429 6.88 -3.78 5.04
C GLN A 429 7.53 -3.92 3.66
N LEU A 430 7.04 -4.83 2.81
CA LEU A 430 7.50 -4.95 1.42
C LEU A 430 7.09 -3.73 0.58
N ALA A 431 5.90 -3.18 0.79
CA ALA A 431 5.42 -1.98 0.11
C ALA A 431 6.30 -0.76 0.44
N GLU A 432 6.65 -0.58 1.71
CA GLU A 432 7.56 0.46 2.18
C GLU A 432 8.97 0.30 1.58
N ARG A 433 9.51 -0.92 1.52
CA ARG A 433 10.80 -1.19 0.86
C ARG A 433 10.79 -0.79 -0.61
N MET A 434 9.67 -1.01 -1.31
CA MET A 434 9.58 -0.69 -2.73
C MET A 434 9.37 0.80 -3.02
N LEU A 435 8.74 1.53 -2.09
CA LEU A 435 8.51 2.97 -2.21
C LEU A 435 9.63 3.83 -1.64
N SER A 436 10.42 3.28 -0.73
CA SER A 436 11.53 4.00 -0.13
C SER A 436 12.72 4.07 -1.09
N PRO A 437 13.23 5.27 -1.43
CA PRO A 437 14.55 5.34 -2.04
C PRO A 437 15.57 4.74 -1.06
N SER A 438 16.33 3.77 -1.53
CA SER A 438 17.39 3.14 -0.75
C SER A 438 18.63 4.05 -0.71
N ILE A 439 19.16 4.27 0.48
CA ILE A 439 20.43 4.98 0.70
C ILE A 439 21.47 3.94 1.12
N GLU A 440 22.51 3.77 0.31
CA GLU A 440 23.67 2.97 0.68
C GLU A 440 24.51 3.69 1.76
N ILE A 441 24.91 2.95 2.79
CA ILE A 441 25.81 3.39 3.85
C ILE A 441 26.98 2.40 4.02
N LEU A 442 28.20 2.91 4.10
CA LEU A 442 29.38 2.15 4.48
C LEU A 442 29.49 2.08 6.00
N VAL A 443 29.61 0.86 6.53
CA VAL A 443 29.94 0.59 7.93
C VAL A 443 31.30 -0.12 8.02
N ILE A 444 32.13 0.29 9.00
CA ILE A 444 33.52 -0.18 9.16
C ILE A 444 33.84 -0.67 10.58
N GLY A 445 32.82 -0.77 11.45
CA GLY A 445 33.00 -0.99 12.89
C GLY A 445 31.91 -1.82 13.56
N ALA A 446 31.40 -1.35 14.69
CA ALA A 446 30.44 -2.08 15.53
C ALA A 446 29.10 -2.42 14.84
N HIS A 447 28.83 -1.83 13.67
CA HIS A 447 27.66 -2.11 12.83
C HIS A 447 27.92 -3.12 11.70
N LEU A 448 29.15 -3.61 11.52
CA LEU A 448 29.42 -4.72 10.58
C LEU A 448 28.57 -5.94 10.93
N SER A 449 28.36 -6.84 9.98
CA SER A 449 27.66 -8.11 10.21
C SER A 449 28.24 -8.85 11.43
N ASP A 450 27.35 -9.41 12.26
CA ASP A 450 27.69 -10.12 13.51
C ASP A 450 28.42 -9.27 14.58
N GLN A 451 28.44 -7.94 14.44
CA GLN A 451 28.95 -7.03 15.47
C GLN A 451 27.84 -6.50 16.39
N PRO A 452 28.17 -6.05 17.63
CA PRO A 452 27.19 -5.78 18.67
C PRO A 452 26.10 -4.76 18.33
N LEU A 453 26.37 -3.82 17.41
CA LEU A 453 25.41 -2.78 17.01
C LEU A 453 24.77 -3.03 15.64
N ASN A 454 25.06 -4.15 14.98
CA ASN A 454 24.46 -4.46 13.68
C ASN A 454 22.93 -4.46 13.72
N HIS A 455 22.32 -4.90 14.83
CA HIS A 455 20.88 -4.88 15.04
C HIS A 455 20.25 -3.50 14.80
N GLN A 456 20.97 -2.40 15.01
CA GLN A 456 20.46 -1.05 14.77
C GLN A 456 20.24 -0.76 13.28
N LEU A 457 21.09 -1.30 12.39
CA LEU A 457 20.88 -1.21 10.95
C LEU A 457 19.65 -2.02 10.54
N VAL A 458 19.51 -3.24 11.06
CA VAL A 458 18.38 -4.13 10.77
C VAL A 458 17.07 -3.53 11.27
N SER A 459 17.04 -2.97 12.49
CA SER A 459 15.88 -2.26 13.03
C SER A 459 15.51 -1.02 12.24
N ALA A 460 16.48 -0.37 11.60
CA ALA A 460 16.24 0.73 10.65
C ALA A 460 15.83 0.25 9.24
N GLY A 461 15.51 -1.04 9.07
CA GLY A 461 15.11 -1.63 7.78
C GLY A 461 16.28 -1.89 6.84
N GLY A 462 17.51 -1.85 7.34
CA GLY A 462 18.73 -2.01 6.54
C GLY A 462 18.98 -3.46 6.11
N SER A 463 19.50 -3.62 4.89
CA SER A 463 19.93 -4.91 4.34
C SER A 463 21.40 -4.86 3.91
N PHE A 464 22.15 -5.92 4.20
CA PHE A 464 23.52 -6.09 3.67
C PHE A 464 23.50 -6.16 2.15
N VAL A 465 24.39 -5.41 1.49
CA VAL A 465 24.55 -5.39 0.04
C VAL A 465 25.82 -6.14 -0.37
N ARG A 466 26.98 -5.69 0.10
CA ARG A 466 28.30 -6.23 -0.29
C ARG A 466 29.40 -5.84 0.68
N SER A 467 30.45 -6.66 0.77
CA SER A 467 31.71 -6.28 1.42
C SER A 467 32.56 -5.44 0.46
N VAL A 468 33.27 -4.44 1.00
CA VAL A 468 34.07 -3.48 0.22
C VAL A 468 35.33 -3.07 0.96
N THR A 469 36.21 -2.34 0.28
CA THR A 469 37.32 -1.59 0.87
C THR A 469 37.25 -0.12 0.49
N THR A 470 37.70 0.76 1.38
CA THR A 470 37.88 2.19 1.05
C THR A 470 39.06 2.40 0.10
N SER A 471 39.15 3.56 -0.54
CA SER A 471 40.42 4.02 -1.12
C SER A 471 41.51 4.11 -0.03
N ALA A 472 42.77 4.23 -0.44
CA ALA A 472 43.91 4.27 0.49
C ALA A 472 44.08 5.63 1.21
N ASP A 473 43.07 6.50 1.17
CA ASP A 473 43.12 7.87 1.69
C ASP A 473 42.58 7.99 3.13
N TYR A 474 42.42 6.88 3.85
CA TYR A 474 41.78 6.85 5.16
C TYR A 474 42.68 6.27 6.26
N ALA A 475 42.58 6.80 7.46
CA ALA A 475 43.15 6.22 8.67
C ALA A 475 42.02 5.70 9.56
N LEU A 476 42.29 4.59 10.25
CA LEU A 476 41.38 3.95 11.19
C LEU A 476 41.94 4.03 12.60
N PHE A 477 41.14 4.47 13.56
CA PHE A 477 41.52 4.62 14.96
C PHE A 477 40.61 3.80 15.87
N ALA A 478 41.16 3.17 16.91
CA ALA A 478 40.35 2.56 17.97
C ALA A 478 39.96 3.62 18.99
N LEU A 479 38.67 3.96 19.07
CA LEU A 479 38.18 5.04 19.93
C LEU A 479 37.76 4.53 21.30
N ASP A 480 37.98 5.35 22.32
CA ASP A 480 37.51 5.09 23.68
C ASP A 480 36.01 5.39 23.81
N THR A 481 35.20 4.45 23.36
CA THR A 481 33.73 4.54 23.33
C THR A 481 33.11 3.28 23.93
N THR A 482 31.85 3.38 24.38
CA THR A 482 31.08 2.22 24.87
C THR A 482 29.82 2.01 24.00
N PRO A 483 29.66 0.84 23.34
CA PRO A 483 30.68 -0.20 23.16
C PRO A 483 31.87 0.32 22.32
N PRO A 484 33.04 -0.36 22.33
CA PRO A 484 34.20 0.03 21.54
C PRO A 484 33.88 0.13 20.06
N LYS A 485 34.29 1.25 19.43
CA LYS A 485 34.05 1.55 18.01
C LYS A 485 35.33 2.08 17.37
N PRO A 486 35.54 1.80 16.08
CA PRO A 486 36.55 2.49 15.31
C PRO A 486 36.07 3.86 14.83
N GLY A 487 37.01 4.78 14.64
CA GLY A 487 36.83 6.05 13.95
C GLY A 487 37.56 6.03 12.62
N LEU A 488 36.83 6.25 11.52
CA LEU A 488 37.41 6.43 10.19
C LEU A 488 37.62 7.92 9.93
N LEU A 489 38.80 8.29 9.46
CA LEU A 489 39.14 9.69 9.13
C LEU A 489 39.86 9.74 7.78
N ARG A 490 39.45 10.66 6.91
CA ARG A 490 40.17 10.91 5.65
C ARG A 490 41.42 11.74 5.94
N VAL A 491 42.56 11.32 5.40
CA VAL A 491 43.88 11.92 5.67
C VAL A 491 44.56 12.36 4.38
N ALA A 492 45.41 13.39 4.45
CA ALA A 492 46.17 13.88 3.30
C ALA A 492 47.35 12.97 2.92
N GLY A 493 47.80 12.10 3.82
CA GLY A 493 48.89 11.14 3.59
C GLY A 493 48.99 10.12 4.74
N GLY A 494 49.64 9.00 4.47
CA GLY A 494 49.76 7.90 5.46
C GLY A 494 48.46 7.13 5.71
N GLY A 495 47.50 7.20 4.78
CA GLY A 495 46.28 6.40 4.83
C GLY A 495 46.49 4.94 4.40
N ALA A 496 45.47 4.14 4.61
CA ALA A 496 45.36 2.75 4.20
C ALA A 496 43.94 2.47 3.69
N SER A 497 43.79 1.39 2.91
CA SER A 497 42.47 0.87 2.59
C SER A 497 41.89 0.16 3.81
N VAL A 498 40.65 0.46 4.14
CA VAL A 498 39.93 -0.09 5.29
C VAL A 498 38.79 -0.98 4.79
N ALA A 499 38.73 -2.22 5.29
CA ALA A 499 37.65 -3.15 5.01
C ALA A 499 36.36 -2.72 5.71
N GLY A 500 35.23 -2.85 4.99
CA GLY A 500 33.91 -2.54 5.50
C GLY A 500 32.80 -3.26 4.73
N GLU A 501 31.56 -2.89 5.04
CA GLU A 501 30.36 -3.42 4.40
C GLU A 501 29.47 -2.27 3.93
N ILE A 502 28.87 -2.43 2.75
CA ILE A 502 27.78 -1.59 2.28
C ILE A 502 26.47 -2.21 2.72
N TRP A 503 25.69 -1.39 3.41
CA TRP A 503 24.31 -1.67 3.78
C TRP A 503 23.39 -0.69 3.05
N SER A 504 22.20 -1.15 2.68
CA SER A 504 21.17 -0.33 2.04
C SER A 504 20.06 -0.10 3.06
N LEU A 505 19.70 1.16 3.32
CA LEU A 505 18.59 1.51 4.20
C LEU A 505 17.49 2.22 3.41
N PRO A 506 16.21 1.99 3.74
CA PRO A 506 15.13 2.92 3.37
C PRO A 506 15.50 4.34 3.80
N ALA A 507 15.16 5.37 3.01
CA ALA A 507 15.48 6.76 3.38
C ALA A 507 14.95 7.18 4.76
N SER A 508 13.76 6.70 5.15
CA SER A 508 13.19 6.90 6.50
C SER A 508 14.04 6.21 7.59
N GLY A 509 14.48 4.99 7.33
CA GLY A 509 15.41 4.23 8.15
C GLY A 509 16.75 4.93 8.31
N PHE A 510 17.33 5.43 7.21
CA PHE A 510 18.56 6.21 7.21
C PHE A 510 18.41 7.49 8.05
N GLY A 511 17.30 8.22 7.89
CA GLY A 511 17.02 9.42 8.69
C GLY A 511 16.97 9.12 10.19
N THR A 512 16.24 8.07 10.57
CA THR A 512 16.13 7.61 11.97
C THR A 512 17.47 7.16 12.53
N PHE A 513 18.21 6.38 11.75
CA PHE A 513 19.52 5.87 12.12
C PHE A 513 20.54 6.99 12.36
N VAL A 514 20.64 7.94 11.43
CA VAL A 514 21.57 9.08 11.55
C VAL A 514 21.21 10.00 12.71
N ALA A 515 19.91 10.23 12.96
CA ALA A 515 19.45 11.04 14.09
C ALA A 515 19.84 10.47 15.46
N ALA A 516 20.03 9.15 15.55
CA ALA A 516 20.40 8.45 16.78
C ALA A 516 21.92 8.31 16.99
N LEU A 517 22.75 8.80 16.06
CA LEU A 517 24.20 8.62 16.15
C LEU A 517 24.81 9.46 17.28
N PRO A 518 25.51 8.83 18.24
CA PRO A 518 26.16 9.56 19.31
C PRO A 518 27.46 10.18 18.81
N ALA A 519 27.81 11.35 19.37
CA ALA A 519 29.17 11.86 19.27
C ALA A 519 30.16 10.79 19.78
N PRO A 520 31.34 10.62 19.15
CA PRO A 520 31.90 11.45 18.09
C PRO A 520 31.66 10.91 16.65
N MET A 521 30.64 10.08 16.46
CA MET A 521 30.36 9.45 15.16
C MET A 521 29.65 10.42 14.22
N THR A 522 30.06 10.43 12.96
CA THR A 522 29.46 11.27 11.91
C THR A 522 29.22 10.44 10.66
N ILE A 523 28.25 10.87 9.82
CA ILE A 523 28.08 10.33 8.47
C ILE A 523 28.52 11.37 7.46
N GLY A 524 29.42 10.98 6.58
CA GLY A 524 29.87 11.79 5.45
C GLY A 524 29.98 10.97 4.18
N ARG A 525 30.66 11.51 3.18
CA ARG A 525 30.96 10.80 1.93
C ARG A 525 32.29 10.08 2.05
N VAL A 526 32.27 8.76 1.84
CA VAL A 526 33.46 7.92 1.80
C VAL A 526 33.71 7.47 0.36
N THR A 527 34.98 7.36 -0.01
CA THR A 527 35.45 6.89 -1.33
C THR A 527 35.87 5.44 -1.22
N LEU A 528 35.31 4.59 -2.07
CA LEU A 528 35.63 3.17 -2.15
C LEU A 528 36.84 2.93 -3.06
N ALA A 529 37.43 1.73 -2.99
CA ALA A 529 38.61 1.37 -3.78
C ALA A 529 38.34 1.37 -5.30
N ASP A 530 37.08 1.22 -5.73
CA ASP A 530 36.66 1.32 -7.12
C ASP A 530 36.47 2.77 -7.61
N GLY A 531 36.73 3.77 -6.75
CA GLY A 531 36.57 5.19 -7.04
C GLY A 531 35.15 5.72 -6.85
N SER A 532 34.17 4.85 -6.59
CA SER A 532 32.81 5.28 -6.26
C SER A 532 32.76 5.95 -4.89
N SER A 533 31.69 6.71 -4.65
CA SER A 533 31.46 7.37 -3.36
C SER A 533 30.11 6.97 -2.80
N VAL A 534 30.06 6.79 -1.48
CA VAL A 534 28.87 6.36 -0.73
C VAL A 534 28.77 7.14 0.57
N SER A 535 27.58 7.23 1.17
CA SER A 535 27.47 7.70 2.56
C SER A 535 28.17 6.71 3.48
N GLY A 536 28.83 7.14 4.56
CA GLY A 536 29.56 6.22 5.41
C GLY A 536 29.99 6.80 6.73
N PHE A 537 30.28 5.91 7.67
CA PHE A 537 30.80 6.27 8.99
C PHE A 537 32.15 6.96 8.91
N LEU A 538 32.24 8.11 9.58
CA LEU A 538 33.43 8.86 9.89
C LEU A 538 33.41 9.22 11.38
N CYS A 539 34.48 9.83 11.87
CA CYS A 539 34.54 10.39 13.21
C CYS A 539 34.96 11.87 13.18
N GLU A 540 34.57 12.61 14.21
CA GLU A 540 35.10 13.96 14.43
C GLU A 540 36.63 13.89 14.62
N PRO A 541 37.42 14.79 14.00
CA PRO A 541 38.89 14.74 14.10
C PRO A 541 39.41 14.74 15.55
N ILE A 542 38.73 15.46 16.46
CA ILE A 542 39.11 15.55 17.88
C ILE A 542 39.09 14.17 18.58
N ALA A 543 38.23 13.25 18.13
CA ALA A 543 38.14 11.91 18.72
C ALA A 543 39.37 11.05 18.40
N THR A 544 40.20 11.45 17.42
CA THR A 544 41.43 10.73 17.07
C THR A 544 42.63 11.13 17.93
N GLU A 545 42.52 12.22 18.71
CA GLU A 545 43.60 12.65 19.61
C GLU A 545 43.79 11.64 20.75
N GLY A 546 44.98 11.03 20.83
CA GLY A 546 45.30 10.00 21.83
C GLY A 546 44.71 8.61 21.53
N ALA A 547 43.91 8.47 20.46
CA ALA A 547 43.41 7.18 20.01
C ALA A 547 44.50 6.36 19.30
N GLU A 548 44.46 5.04 19.46
CA GLU A 548 45.40 4.13 18.80
C GLU A 548 45.10 4.09 17.29
N ASN A 549 46.10 4.40 16.46
CA ASN A 549 45.99 4.23 15.02
C ASN A 549 46.13 2.75 14.66
N ILE A 550 45.04 2.16 14.17
CA ILE A 550 44.92 0.74 13.84
C ILE A 550 44.90 0.50 12.32
N SER A 551 45.30 1.49 11.51
CA SER A 551 45.25 1.42 10.04
C SER A 551 46.06 0.25 9.47
N ALA A 552 47.16 -0.14 10.11
CA ALA A 552 48.01 -1.25 9.68
C ALA A 552 47.31 -2.62 9.69
N HIS A 553 46.20 -2.75 10.43
CA HIS A 553 45.40 -3.99 10.46
C HIS A 553 44.43 -4.10 9.27
N GLY A 554 44.23 -3.04 8.50
CA GLY A 554 43.34 -3.02 7.34
C GLY A 554 41.84 -3.07 7.66
N GLY A 555 41.44 -3.15 8.94
CA GLY A 555 40.04 -3.17 9.34
C GLY A 555 39.82 -3.51 10.82
N TRP A 556 38.63 -3.18 11.31
CA TRP A 556 38.24 -3.34 12.72
C TRP A 556 38.31 -4.78 13.23
N LEU A 557 37.73 -5.72 12.47
CA LEU A 557 37.70 -7.15 12.87
C LEU A 557 39.10 -7.78 12.87
N ALA A 558 40.00 -7.31 12.01
CA ALA A 558 41.39 -7.79 11.98
C ALA A 558 42.16 -7.33 13.22
N TRP A 559 41.97 -6.07 13.64
CA TRP A 559 42.54 -5.56 14.88
C TRP A 559 41.97 -6.26 16.11
N GLN A 560 40.64 -6.44 16.22
CA GLN A 560 40.03 -7.15 17.36
C GLN A 560 40.56 -8.58 17.50
N ARG A 561 40.71 -9.32 16.39
CA ARG A 561 41.32 -10.66 16.41
C ARG A 561 42.77 -10.64 16.88
N SER A 562 43.55 -9.62 16.51
CA SER A 562 44.93 -9.47 16.98
C SER A 562 45.03 -9.24 18.48
N ARG A 563 43.99 -8.69 19.11
CA ARG A 563 43.89 -8.52 20.57
C ARG A 563 43.33 -9.73 21.30
N ALA A 564 42.47 -10.52 20.66
CA ALA A 564 41.93 -11.74 21.25
C ALA A 564 42.93 -12.92 21.23
N GLY A 565 43.97 -12.84 20.39
CA GLY A 565 45.06 -13.81 20.31
C GLY A 565 46.35 -13.42 21.04
N ALA A 566 46.34 -12.30 21.77
CA ALA A 566 47.39 -11.84 22.68
C ALA A 566 46.90 -12.00 24.12
#